data_AF-A0A8J7XQ35-F1
#
_entry.id   AF-A0A8J7XQ35-F1
#
_cell.length_a   1.000
_cell.length_b   1.000
_cell.length_c   1.000
_cell.angle_alpha   90.00
_cell.angle_beta   90.00
_cell.angle_gamma   90.00
#
_symmetry.space_group_name_H-M   'P 1'
#
loop_
_entity.id
_entity.type
_entity.pdbx_description
1 polymer ?
#
loop_
_entity_poly.entity_id
_entity_poly.type
_entity_poly.pdbx_seq_one_letter_code
_entity_poly.pdbx_strand_id
1 'polypeptide(L)'
;MKTIRFSHRDYEKFRRIDRKPPFTARLLQVFLVHDTDVNDAFTEYDTKYYTEKGTEYYVMQSQLWIVLLFEADNGLLFTTLRSATTSKLQYYRNAQGDHFLVTVVA
;
A
#
# COMPACT_ATOMS: atom_id res chain seq x y z
N MET A 1 -16.55 -6.80 -5.01
CA MET A 1 -15.65 -6.03 -4.13
C MET A 1 -14.26 -6.04 -4.73
N LYS A 2 -13.60 -4.88 -4.86
CA LYS A 2 -12.22 -4.81 -5.39
C LYS A 2 -11.25 -5.39 -4.36
N THR A 3 -10.08 -5.88 -4.79
CA THR A 3 -9.09 -6.46 -3.90
C THR A 3 -7.74 -5.80 -4.12
N ILE A 4 -7.04 -5.50 -3.03
CA ILE A 4 -5.64 -5.10 -3.05
C ILE A 4 -4.81 -6.14 -2.31
N ARG A 5 -3.82 -6.70 -3.00
CA ARG A 5 -2.99 -7.80 -2.50
C ARG A 5 -1.64 -7.29 -2.03
N PHE A 6 -1.25 -7.71 -0.84
CA PHE A 6 0.07 -7.48 -0.24
C PHE A 6 0.86 -8.79 -0.23
N SER A 7 2.19 -8.72 -0.31
CA SER A 7 3.04 -9.92 -0.28
C SER A 7 3.23 -10.48 1.12
N HIS A 8 3.06 -9.66 2.16
CA HIS A 8 3.28 -10.03 3.55
C HIS A 8 2.13 -9.56 4.43
N ARG A 9 1.88 -10.31 5.51
CA ARG A 9 0.83 -9.99 6.50
C ARG A 9 1.30 -9.01 7.58
N ASP A 10 2.61 -8.96 7.81
CA ASP A 10 3.22 -8.25 8.95
C ASP A 10 3.91 -6.96 8.51
N TYR A 11 3.30 -6.18 7.61
CA TYR A 11 3.80 -4.84 7.30
C TYR A 11 3.72 -3.92 8.54
N GLU A 12 4.72 -3.05 8.71
CA GLU A 12 4.75 -2.03 9.75
C GLU A 12 3.48 -1.16 9.72
N LYS A 13 3.03 -0.77 8.52
CA LYS A 13 1.81 0.02 8.34
C LYS A 13 0.56 -0.65 8.90
N PHE A 14 0.48 -1.99 8.87
CA PHE A 14 -0.65 -2.75 9.40
C PHE A 14 -0.63 -2.80 10.93
N ARG A 15 0.56 -2.89 11.54
CA ARG A 15 0.72 -2.77 13.00
C ARG A 15 0.31 -1.38 13.50
N ARG A 16 0.69 -0.32 12.79
CA ARG A 16 0.34 1.07 13.15
C ARG A 16 -1.15 1.35 13.13
N ILE A 17 -1.90 0.67 12.25
CA ILE A 17 -3.35 0.78 12.20
C ILE A 17 -4.07 -0.31 13.00
N ASP A 18 -3.35 -1.14 13.78
CA ASP A 18 -3.89 -2.28 14.53
C ASP A 18 -4.83 -3.18 13.70
N ARG A 19 -4.36 -3.57 12.51
CA ARG A 19 -5.08 -4.49 11.62
C ARG A 19 -4.20 -5.63 11.14
N LYS A 20 -4.83 -6.77 10.90
CA LYS A 20 -4.24 -7.91 10.18
C LYS A 20 -5.13 -8.23 8.99
N PRO A 21 -4.58 -8.36 7.76
CA PRO A 21 -5.37 -8.85 6.63
C PRO A 21 -6.01 -10.22 6.94
N PRO A 22 -7.25 -10.50 6.46
CA PRO A 22 -8.03 -9.63 5.60
C PRO A 22 -8.80 -8.54 6.37
N PHE A 23 -8.88 -7.33 5.79
CA PHE A 23 -9.74 -6.24 6.27
C PHE A 23 -10.20 -5.37 5.10
N THR A 24 -11.14 -4.45 5.33
CA THR A 24 -11.64 -3.53 4.30
C THR A 24 -11.03 -2.14 4.49
N ALA A 25 -10.67 -1.48 3.39
CA ALA A 25 -10.22 -0.09 3.41
C ALA A 25 -10.78 0.69 2.21
N ARG A 26 -11.07 1.98 2.42
CA ARG A 26 -11.53 2.90 1.37
C ARG A 26 -10.35 3.59 0.71
N LEU A 27 -10.29 3.58 -0.61
CA LEU A 27 -9.26 4.31 -1.37
C LEU A 27 -9.62 5.80 -1.38
N LEU A 28 -8.87 6.63 -0.68
CA LEU A 28 -9.13 8.07 -0.61
C LEU A 28 -8.53 8.80 -1.81
N GLN A 29 -7.23 8.59 -2.05
CA GLN A 29 -6.49 9.35 -3.04
C GLN A 29 -5.43 8.50 -3.75
N VAL A 30 -5.19 8.83 -5.02
CA VAL A 30 -4.16 8.24 -5.86
C VAL A 30 -3.19 9.32 -6.30
N PHE A 31 -1.90 9.11 -6.02
CA PHE A 31 -0.83 10.00 -6.46
C PHE A 31 0.06 9.26 -7.45
N LEU A 32 0.46 9.94 -8.51
CA LEU A 32 1.56 9.51 -9.38
C LEU A 32 2.78 10.33 -8.98
N VAL A 33 3.86 9.66 -8.59
CA VAL A 33 5.09 10.30 -8.12
C VAL A 33 6.29 9.70 -8.85
N HIS A 34 7.33 10.50 -9.05
CA HIS A 34 8.62 10.02 -9.51
C HIS A 34 9.41 9.43 -8.33
N ASP A 35 10.37 8.54 -8.58
CA ASP A 35 11.20 7.97 -7.52
C ASP A 35 11.96 9.04 -6.72
N THR A 36 12.41 10.10 -7.39
CA THR A 36 13.02 11.29 -6.81
C THR A 36 12.11 12.09 -5.87
N ASP A 37 10.78 11.93 -5.98
CA ASP A 37 9.82 12.60 -5.10
C ASP A 37 9.59 11.83 -3.80
N VAL A 38 10.07 10.58 -3.73
CA VAL A 38 9.87 9.68 -2.60
C VAL A 38 11.16 9.55 -1.80
N ASN A 39 11.17 10.12 -0.59
CA ASN A 39 12.34 10.01 0.28
C ASN A 39 12.49 8.61 0.90
N ASP A 40 13.70 8.33 1.40
CA ASP A 40 14.04 7.05 2.01
C ASP A 40 13.16 6.71 3.21
N ALA A 41 12.76 7.71 4.01
CA ALA A 41 11.92 7.50 5.18
C ALA A 41 10.51 7.00 4.83
N PHE A 42 9.91 7.53 3.76
CA PHE A 42 8.62 7.06 3.25
C PHE A 42 8.75 5.67 2.62
N THR A 43 9.83 5.43 1.88
CA THR A 43 10.14 4.11 1.32
C THR A 43 10.31 3.07 2.42
N GLU A 44 11.08 3.36 3.47
CA GLU A 44 11.20 2.49 4.65
C GLU A 44 9.81 2.22 5.26
N TYR A 45 9.04 3.26 5.57
CA TYR A 45 7.71 3.09 6.15
C TYR A 45 6.80 2.19 5.31
N ASP A 46 6.76 2.39 3.99
CA ASP A 46 5.80 1.70 3.13
C ASP A 46 6.24 0.26 2.80
N THR A 47 7.54 -0.01 2.77
CA THR A 47 8.09 -1.31 2.35
C THR A 47 8.44 -2.23 3.50
N LYS A 48 8.58 -1.72 4.73
CA LYS A 48 8.98 -2.48 5.92
C LYS A 48 7.94 -3.51 6.36
N TYR A 49 8.38 -4.75 6.53
CA TYR A 49 7.60 -5.84 7.12
C TYR A 49 8.47 -6.68 8.07
N TYR A 50 7.81 -7.46 8.92
CA TYR A 50 8.47 -8.29 9.92
C TYR A 50 8.38 -9.77 9.53
N THR A 51 9.47 -10.49 9.78
CA THR A 51 9.58 -11.95 9.66
C THR A 51 10.05 -12.54 10.98
N GLU A 52 10.06 -13.87 11.09
CA GLU A 52 10.60 -14.56 12.28
C GLU A 52 12.09 -14.25 12.51
N LYS A 53 12.81 -13.84 11.45
CA LYS A 53 14.25 -13.53 11.48
C LYS A 53 14.54 -12.05 11.77
N GLY A 54 13.52 -11.19 11.78
CA GLY A 54 13.68 -9.77 12.06
C GLY A 54 12.88 -8.87 11.12
N THR A 55 13.50 -7.78 10.69
CA THR A 55 12.90 -6.77 9.81
C THR A 55 13.41 -6.96 8.38
N GLU A 56 12.50 -6.90 7.41
CA GLU A 56 12.79 -6.95 5.98
C GLU A 56 12.05 -5.81 5.24
N TYR A 57 12.45 -5.57 3.99
CA TYR A 57 11.91 -4.49 3.17
C TYR A 57 11.54 -5.01 1.79
N TYR A 58 10.35 -4.65 1.32
CA TYR A 58 9.92 -4.99 -0.03
C TYR A 58 10.78 -4.26 -1.08
N VAL A 59 11.40 -5.01 -1.99
CA VAL A 59 12.26 -4.45 -3.03
C VAL A 59 11.44 -3.70 -4.07
N MET A 60 11.79 -2.44 -4.27
CA MET A 60 11.12 -1.51 -5.17
C MET A 60 12.05 -1.20 -6.36
N GLN A 61 11.66 -1.59 -7.57
CA GLN A 61 12.37 -1.25 -8.80
C GLN A 61 11.41 -0.55 -9.79
N SER A 62 11.37 0.78 -9.77
CA SER A 62 10.62 1.62 -10.72
C SER A 62 11.03 3.08 -10.60
N GLN A 63 10.94 3.84 -11.70
CA GLN A 63 11.11 5.29 -11.71
C GLN A 63 9.81 6.05 -11.43
N LEU A 64 8.67 5.38 -11.64
CA LEU A 64 7.34 5.96 -11.44
C LEU A 64 6.52 5.07 -10.51
N TRP A 65 5.93 5.70 -9.51
CA TRP A 65 5.17 5.04 -8.47
C TRP A 65 3.75 5.57 -8.39
N ILE A 66 2.84 4.67 -8.06
CA ILE A 66 1.48 5.01 -7.65
C ILE A 66 1.45 4.88 -6.13
N VAL A 67 1.24 6.00 -5.43
CA VAL A 67 0.93 6.00 -4.01
C VAL A 67 -0.59 5.94 -3.86
N LEU A 68 -1.06 4.93 -3.13
CA LEU A 68 -2.48 4.78 -2.78
C LEU A 68 -2.65 5.15 -1.32
N LEU A 69 -3.45 6.17 -1.02
CA LEU A 69 -3.84 6.52 0.34
C LEU A 69 -5.16 5.83 0.68
N PHE A 70 -5.14 4.97 1.70
CA PHE A 70 -6.29 4.24 2.19
C PHE A 70 -6.69 4.69 3.58
N GLU A 71 -7.98 4.59 3.86
CA GLU A 71 -8.58 4.68 5.20
C GLU A 71 -9.11 3.30 5.58
N ALA A 72 -8.62 2.74 6.68
CA ALA A 72 -9.14 1.51 7.25
C ALA A 72 -10.48 1.73 7.94
N ASP A 73 -11.20 0.66 8.22
CA ASP A 73 -12.51 0.66 8.90
C ASP A 73 -12.49 1.25 10.33
N ASN A 74 -11.31 1.35 10.97
CA ASN A 74 -11.13 2.07 12.23
C ASN A 74 -10.78 3.57 12.06
N GLY A 75 -10.86 4.10 10.83
CA GLY A 75 -10.56 5.49 10.50
C GLY A 75 -9.07 5.82 10.40
N LEU A 76 -8.18 4.85 10.62
CA LEU A 76 -6.74 5.08 10.50
C LEU A 76 -6.26 5.00 9.06
N LEU A 77 -5.27 5.82 8.73
CA LEU A 77 -4.75 5.94 7.37
C LEU A 77 -3.50 5.09 7.18
N PHE A 78 -3.35 4.55 5.98
CA PHE A 78 -2.11 3.91 5.54
C PHE A 78 -1.91 4.08 4.03
N THR A 79 -0.67 3.94 3.58
CA THR A 79 -0.35 3.99 2.15
C THR A 79 0.08 2.64 1.58
N THR A 80 0.11 2.55 0.26
CA THR A 80 0.92 1.55 -0.43
C THR A 80 1.47 2.11 -1.72
N LEU A 81 2.77 1.90 -1.94
CA LEU A 81 3.45 2.14 -3.19
C LEU A 81 3.26 0.97 -4.15
N ARG A 82 3.09 1.27 -5.44
CA ARG A 82 2.98 0.29 -6.53
C ARG A 82 3.72 0.81 -7.75
N SER A 83 4.42 -0.05 -8.48
CA SER A 83 5.01 0.35 -9.77
C SER A 83 3.92 0.85 -10.71
N ALA A 84 4.18 1.99 -11.33
CA ALA A 84 3.21 2.63 -12.21
C ALA A 84 3.18 1.95 -13.58
N THR A 85 1.95 1.72 -14.06
CA THR A 85 1.66 1.54 -15.48
C THR A 85 0.43 2.41 -15.79
N THR A 86 0.24 2.81 -17.04
CA THR A 86 -0.93 3.59 -17.45
C THR A 86 -2.23 2.90 -17.04
N SER A 87 -2.31 1.58 -17.25
CA SER A 87 -3.47 0.77 -16.88
C SER A 87 -3.73 0.73 -15.37
N LYS A 88 -2.69 0.55 -14.54
CA LYS A 88 -2.84 0.56 -13.07
C LYS A 88 -3.25 1.94 -12.57
N LEU A 89 -2.65 3.00 -13.10
CA LEU A 89 -2.97 4.36 -12.70
C LEU A 89 -4.43 4.69 -12.99
N GLN A 90 -4.90 4.39 -14.20
CA GLN A 90 -6.29 4.61 -14.57
C GLN A 90 -7.26 3.75 -13.74
N TYR A 91 -6.90 2.48 -13.49
CA TYR A 91 -7.70 1.60 -12.62
C TYR A 91 -7.89 2.19 -11.21
N TYR A 92 -6.82 2.64 -10.57
CA TYR A 92 -6.91 3.17 -9.21
C TYR A 92 -7.59 4.55 -9.17
N ARG A 93 -7.33 5.43 -10.14
CA ARG A 93 -8.03 6.74 -10.25
C ARG A 93 -9.54 6.57 -10.34
N ASN A 94 -10.00 5.61 -11.16
CA ASN A 94 -11.42 5.31 -11.31
C ASN A 94 -12.02 4.59 -10.10
N ALA A 95 -11.20 4.15 -9.15
CA ALA A 95 -11.63 3.46 -7.93
C ALA A 95 -11.51 4.33 -6.67
N GLN A 96 -11.21 5.62 -6.81
CA GLN A 96 -11.23 6.54 -5.67
C GLN A 96 -12.65 6.61 -5.07
N GLY A 97 -12.73 6.53 -3.75
CA GLY A 97 -13.99 6.40 -3.01
C GLY A 97 -14.46 4.95 -2.83
N ASP A 98 -13.96 3.99 -3.61
CA ASP A 98 -14.37 2.59 -3.51
C ASP A 98 -13.69 1.88 -2.32
N HIS A 99 -14.37 0.83 -1.85
CA HIS A 99 -13.84 -0.07 -0.84
C HIS A 99 -13.08 -1.24 -1.49
N PHE A 100 -11.91 -1.53 -0.92
CA PHE A 100 -11.05 -2.64 -1.27
C PHE A 100 -10.97 -3.62 -0.11
N LEU A 101 -11.04 -4.91 -0.43
CA LEU A 101 -10.57 -5.96 0.45
C LEU A 101 -9.04 -5.99 0.41
N VAL A 102 -8.41 -5.68 1.53
CA VAL A 102 -6.98 -5.84 1.74
C VAL A 102 -6.71 -7.30 2.08
N THR A 103 -5.89 -7.97 1.26
CA THR A 103 -5.52 -9.38 1.46
C THR A 103 -4.02 -9.59 1.28
N VAL A 104 -3.55 -10.78 1.66
CA VAL A 104 -2.16 -11.22 1.44
C VAL A 104 -2.17 -12.34 0.40
N VAL A 105 -1.15 -12.38 -0.47
CA VAL A 105 -0.95 -13.52 -1.39
C VAL A 105 -0.46 -14.70 -0.55
N ALA A 106 -1.12 -15.86 -0.69
CA ALA A 106 -0.71 -17.10 -0.05
C ALA A 106 0.63 -17.61 -0.60
#